data_AF-A0A3N7D8F8-F1
#
_entry.id   AF-A0A3N7D8F8-F1
#
_cell.length_a   1.000
_cell.length_b   1.000
_cell.length_c   1.000
_cell.angle_alpha   90.00
_cell.angle_beta   90.00
_cell.angle_gamma   90.00
#
_symmetry.space_group_name_H-M   'P 1'
#
loop_
_entity.id
_entity.type
_entity.pdbx_description
1 polymer ?
#
loop_
_entity_poly.entity_id
_entity_poly.type
_entity_poly.pdbx_seq_one_letter_code
_entity_poly.pdbx_strand_id
1 'polypeptide(L)'
;MRTKLLTLCLLAVTCFIACKKSSVEGDTLPLETPVTDTVYTSAQNRNLNLIYFVPNDLDTLPAYEKRLSELMFWTQNFVKGEMQRNGYGEKTFGLFADLRINRVKIITIRGTKPKSDYAYTGGAGNVQAEINAYFTAHPSEKTSEHTLVILPRYSFKPDGTPSGGPFYGLGKWCFALDYEGMDIKNLGKTDAEGNRFSVWFGGMVHELGHGLNLPHNCQKVSENATLGMALMWAGNGTLGKSKTFLTATDCAILNVNQIFNNDAKTYYGPVVSSINKIYADYSADKGAIVVSGKFTSDTKINSVVYYNDPNVNNEGTGTNKDYNATTWESKTIGTDSFYVEMPISEFKYKDASPYEMKVKLVAENGTVKETIYTYKFVNGLPVLSFGSKNEISKTGWTIAAYSSQQTTAPAANVIDKNLSTGWHSQWSVAPAASYPHFITVDLGQQQTADGFTILNADRRAIKDVDILYSVDGVNFLPQATYVIPKLGYTQNFAFAAPLTFRYFKVLAKSSWDGEQFAQFAEIGLYKN
;
A
#
# COMPACT_ATOMS: atom_id res chain seq x y z
N MET A 1 19.00 -31.65 107.88
CA MET A 1 18.11 -32.67 108.50
C MET A 1 16.67 -32.14 108.42
N ARG A 2 15.69 -32.98 108.04
CA ARG A 2 14.22 -32.67 107.97
C ARG A 2 13.73 -31.55 107.00
N THR A 3 13.73 -31.88 105.71
CA THR A 3 12.57 -31.96 104.77
C THR A 3 11.44 -30.90 104.68
N LYS A 4 10.99 -30.68 103.43
CA LYS A 4 9.77 -30.00 102.89
C LYS A 4 9.93 -28.48 102.64
N LEU A 5 9.78 -27.90 101.43
CA LEU A 5 9.12 -28.22 100.13
C LEU A 5 7.63 -27.84 100.03
N LEU A 6 7.32 -26.65 99.51
CA LEU A 6 6.51 -26.49 98.27
C LEU A 6 6.58 -25.06 97.66
N THR A 7 6.18 -24.98 96.39
CA THR A 7 6.12 -23.86 95.44
C THR A 7 5.45 -22.57 95.92
N LEU A 8 5.93 -21.42 95.42
CA LEU A 8 5.35 -20.09 95.63
C LEU A 8 4.19 -19.81 94.65
N CYS A 9 3.02 -19.44 95.16
CA CYS A 9 1.90 -18.91 94.37
C CYS A 9 1.83 -17.37 94.47
N LEU A 10 1.41 -16.69 93.39
CA LEU A 10 1.12 -15.26 93.41
C LEU A 10 -0.31 -14.97 92.89
N LEU A 11 -1.22 -14.74 93.84
CA LEU A 11 -2.47 -13.99 93.66
C LEU A 11 -2.14 -12.48 93.75
N ALA A 12 -2.96 -11.51 93.34
CA ALA A 12 -4.26 -11.46 92.64
C ALA A 12 -4.27 -10.12 91.86
N VAL A 13 -4.78 -10.01 90.63
CA VAL A 13 -6.21 -9.97 90.22
C VAL A 13 -7.00 -8.81 90.83
N THR A 14 -7.38 -7.86 89.98
CA THR A 14 -8.53 -6.96 90.15
C THR A 14 -9.48 -7.10 88.96
N CYS A 15 -10.65 -7.71 89.17
CA CYS A 15 -11.78 -7.72 88.23
C CYS A 15 -12.62 -6.41 88.38
N PHE A 16 -13.75 -6.12 87.72
CA PHE A 16 -14.66 -6.75 86.73
C PHE A 16 -15.06 -5.63 85.69
N ILE A 17 -16.00 -5.70 84.73
CA ILE A 17 -17.07 -6.62 84.25
C ILE A 17 -17.31 -6.28 82.74
N ALA A 18 -17.96 -7.02 81.84
CA ALA A 18 -18.84 -8.21 81.89
C ALA A 18 -18.66 -9.12 80.66
N CYS A 19 -19.19 -10.34 80.71
CA CYS A 19 -19.14 -11.29 79.59
C CYS A 19 -20.36 -11.20 78.65
N LYS A 20 -20.12 -11.43 77.35
CA LYS A 20 -21.08 -12.12 76.45
C LYS A 20 -20.37 -13.33 75.85
N LYS A 21 -21.11 -14.41 75.59
CA LYS A 21 -20.55 -15.64 74.99
C LYS A 21 -20.02 -15.36 73.58
N SER A 22 -18.76 -15.69 73.34
CA SER A 22 -18.27 -16.00 72.00
C SER A 22 -18.73 -17.41 71.59
N SER A 23 -19.30 -17.53 70.40
CA SER A 23 -19.43 -18.82 69.70
C SER A 23 -18.11 -19.17 69.01
N VAL A 24 -17.84 -20.46 68.82
CA VAL A 24 -16.63 -20.94 68.14
C VAL A 24 -16.59 -20.41 66.71
N GLU A 25 -15.44 -19.87 66.29
CA GLU A 25 -15.16 -19.54 64.91
C GLU A 25 -15.03 -20.84 64.10
N GLY A 26 -15.92 -21.04 63.12
CA GLY A 26 -15.67 -21.97 62.03
C GLY A 26 -14.99 -21.20 60.89
N ASP A 27 -14.02 -21.81 60.22
CA ASP A 27 -13.31 -21.21 59.09
C ASP A 27 -14.30 -20.78 57.99
N THR A 28 -14.61 -19.49 57.92
CA THR A 28 -15.29 -18.91 56.77
C THR A 28 -14.31 -18.89 55.61
N LEU A 29 -14.48 -19.85 54.69
CA LEU A 29 -13.95 -19.74 53.33
C LEU A 29 -14.24 -18.31 52.80
N PRO A 30 -13.31 -17.65 52.11
CA PRO A 30 -13.57 -16.33 51.53
C PRO A 30 -14.84 -16.40 50.69
N LEU A 31 -15.78 -15.46 50.91
CA LEU A 31 -16.93 -15.35 50.03
C LEU A 31 -16.42 -15.12 48.61
N GLU A 32 -16.83 -15.99 47.68
CA GLU A 32 -16.66 -15.73 46.26
C GLU A 32 -17.30 -14.37 45.95
N THR A 33 -16.49 -13.40 45.51
CA THR A 33 -17.04 -12.16 44.94
C THR A 33 -17.97 -12.56 43.81
N PRO A 34 -19.25 -12.12 43.82
CA PRO A 34 -20.22 -12.57 42.83
C PRO A 34 -19.70 -12.25 41.43
N VAL A 35 -19.75 -13.25 40.55
CA VAL A 35 -19.37 -13.08 39.14
C VAL A 35 -20.34 -12.10 38.51
N THR A 36 -19.95 -10.82 38.46
CA THR A 36 -20.66 -9.83 37.65
C THR A 36 -20.55 -10.28 36.20
N ASP A 37 -21.64 -10.23 35.44
CA ASP A 37 -21.62 -10.54 34.01
C ASP A 37 -20.48 -9.81 33.29
N THR A 38 -19.91 -10.46 32.27
CA THR A 38 -18.80 -9.91 31.49
C THR A 38 -19.30 -8.77 30.60
N VAL A 39 -19.01 -7.53 30.98
CA VAL A 39 -19.47 -6.34 30.26
C VAL A 39 -18.39 -5.89 29.29
N TYR A 40 -18.50 -6.38 28.06
CA TYR A 40 -17.63 -5.96 26.96
C TYR A 40 -17.97 -4.54 26.49
N THR A 41 -17.00 -3.65 26.51
CA THR A 41 -17.12 -2.23 26.10
C THR A 41 -16.05 -1.86 25.08
N SER A 42 -16.21 -0.74 24.37
CA SER A 42 -15.16 -0.18 23.51
C SER A 42 -15.15 1.34 23.58
N ALA A 43 -13.97 1.94 23.41
CA ALA A 43 -13.80 3.36 23.18
C ALA A 43 -14.03 3.76 21.70
N GLN A 44 -14.29 2.80 20.82
CA GLN A 44 -14.57 3.01 19.39
C GLN A 44 -15.98 2.54 19.02
N ASN A 45 -16.67 3.36 18.22
CA ASN A 45 -18.01 3.08 17.68
C ASN A 45 -18.00 1.93 16.65
N ARG A 46 -16.83 1.56 16.12
CA ARG A 46 -16.64 0.54 15.08
C ARG A 46 -15.45 -0.33 15.45
N ASN A 47 -15.65 -1.64 15.51
CA ASN A 47 -14.66 -2.60 16.03
C ASN A 47 -14.49 -3.77 15.07
N LEU A 48 -13.34 -4.44 15.12
CA LEU A 48 -13.13 -5.72 14.45
C LEU A 48 -14.15 -6.73 14.99
N ASN A 49 -14.97 -7.31 14.12
CA ASN A 49 -15.87 -8.38 14.52
C ASN A 49 -15.01 -9.66 14.67
N LEU A 50 -14.76 -10.10 15.90
CA LEU A 50 -13.89 -11.24 16.20
C LEU A 50 -14.73 -12.50 16.44
N ILE A 51 -14.65 -13.44 15.51
CA ILE A 51 -15.47 -14.67 15.49
C ILE A 51 -14.60 -15.88 15.82
N TYR A 52 -15.11 -16.78 16.66
CA TYR A 52 -14.57 -18.15 16.77
C TYR A 52 -15.59 -19.13 16.18
N PHE A 53 -15.29 -19.66 15.00
CA PHE A 53 -16.24 -20.46 14.22
C PHE A 53 -15.91 -21.95 14.34
N VAL A 54 -16.85 -22.71 14.91
CA VAL A 54 -16.65 -24.11 15.30
C VAL A 54 -17.52 -25.04 14.44
N PRO A 55 -16.94 -25.90 13.59
CA PRO A 55 -17.70 -26.90 12.83
C PRO A 55 -18.50 -27.86 13.72
N ASN A 56 -19.60 -28.43 13.21
CA ASN A 56 -20.52 -29.26 14.01
C ASN A 56 -19.91 -30.56 14.55
N ASP A 57 -18.78 -30.99 13.98
CA ASP A 57 -18.02 -32.20 14.30
C ASP A 57 -16.65 -31.88 14.94
N LEU A 58 -16.56 -30.71 15.57
CA LEU A 58 -15.46 -30.22 16.41
C LEU A 58 -16.02 -29.50 17.65
N ASP A 59 -15.14 -29.12 18.56
CA ASP A 59 -15.48 -28.29 19.71
C ASP A 59 -14.44 -27.16 19.92
N THR A 60 -14.74 -26.22 20.82
CA THR A 60 -13.83 -25.13 21.20
C THR A 60 -12.57 -25.65 21.86
N LEU A 61 -11.40 -25.11 21.50
CA LEU A 61 -10.15 -25.51 22.15
C LEU A 61 -10.02 -24.90 23.56
N PRO A 62 -9.38 -25.60 24.52
CA PRO A 62 -9.25 -25.12 25.89
C PRO A 62 -8.72 -23.68 25.99
N ALA A 63 -9.41 -22.88 26.81
CA ALA A 63 -9.08 -21.48 27.11
C ALA A 63 -8.88 -20.56 25.87
N TYR A 64 -9.50 -20.86 24.72
CA TYR A 64 -9.41 -20.04 23.50
C TYR A 64 -9.68 -18.55 23.78
N GLU A 65 -10.69 -18.22 24.59
CA GLU A 65 -11.02 -16.85 25.00
C GLU A 65 -9.84 -16.13 25.66
N LYS A 66 -9.17 -16.75 26.62
CA LYS A 66 -7.98 -16.17 27.27
C LYS A 66 -6.84 -16.01 26.26
N ARG A 67 -6.49 -17.12 25.60
CA ARG A 67 -5.33 -17.20 24.71
C ARG A 67 -5.43 -16.20 23.56
N LEU A 68 -6.57 -16.15 22.88
CA LEU A 68 -6.80 -15.23 21.77
C LEU A 68 -6.98 -13.77 22.25
N SER A 69 -7.57 -13.52 23.44
CA SER A 69 -7.59 -12.16 24.00
C SER A 69 -6.18 -11.59 24.19
N GLU A 70 -5.29 -12.37 24.83
CA GLU A 70 -3.92 -11.94 25.12
C GLU A 70 -3.11 -11.69 23.84
N LEU A 71 -3.31 -12.54 22.82
CA LEU A 71 -2.72 -12.35 21.48
C LEU A 71 -3.30 -11.12 20.76
N MET A 72 -4.61 -10.86 20.85
CA MET A 72 -5.24 -9.71 20.17
C MET A 72 -4.90 -8.38 20.85
N PHE A 73 -4.77 -8.32 22.17
CA PHE A 73 -4.23 -7.15 22.87
C PHE A 73 -2.76 -6.91 22.55
N TRP A 74 -1.95 -7.98 22.39
CA TRP A 74 -0.58 -7.83 21.91
C TRP A 74 -0.55 -7.23 20.49
N THR A 75 -1.39 -7.73 19.59
CA THR A 75 -1.50 -7.22 18.21
C THR A 75 -1.98 -5.76 18.17
N GLN A 76 -2.93 -5.36 19.02
CA GLN A 76 -3.33 -3.95 19.15
C GLN A 76 -2.14 -3.06 19.55
N ASN A 77 -1.29 -3.53 20.47
CA ASN A 77 -0.12 -2.78 20.93
C ASN A 77 1.02 -2.74 19.91
N PHE A 78 1.27 -3.84 19.18
CA PHE A 78 2.19 -3.87 18.04
C PHE A 78 1.77 -2.85 16.97
N VAL A 79 0.51 -2.90 16.53
CA VAL A 79 -0.04 -1.96 15.55
C VAL A 79 0.01 -0.52 16.07
N LYS A 80 -0.32 -0.28 17.36
CA LYS A 80 -0.20 1.05 17.99
C LYS A 80 1.22 1.62 17.89
N GLY A 81 2.23 0.83 18.27
CA GLY A 81 3.63 1.26 18.25
C GLY A 81 4.10 1.59 16.84
N GLU A 82 3.68 0.82 15.84
CA GLU A 82 4.01 1.05 14.44
C GLU A 82 3.29 2.27 13.85
N MET A 83 2.02 2.48 14.18
CA MET A 83 1.28 3.70 13.80
C MET A 83 1.94 4.95 14.41
N GLN A 84 2.42 4.87 15.66
CA GLN A 84 3.16 5.93 16.33
C GLN A 84 4.52 6.17 15.67
N ARG A 85 5.27 5.11 15.36
CA ARG A 85 6.60 5.16 14.69
C ARG A 85 6.51 5.80 13.29
N ASN A 86 5.43 5.58 12.55
CA ASN A 86 5.20 6.18 11.24
C ASN A 86 4.43 7.53 11.29
N GLY A 87 4.32 8.15 12.47
CA GLY A 87 3.81 9.52 12.64
C GLY A 87 2.29 9.69 12.66
N TYR A 88 1.52 8.61 12.77
CA TYR A 88 0.05 8.64 12.86
C TYR A 88 -0.49 8.65 14.30
N GLY A 89 0.40 8.70 15.30
CA GLY A 89 0.06 8.61 16.72
C GLY A 89 -0.38 7.19 17.13
N GLU A 90 -0.86 7.05 18.36
CA GLU A 90 -1.18 5.76 18.99
C GLU A 90 -2.50 5.11 18.50
N LYS A 91 -2.77 5.16 17.19
CA LYS A 91 -3.95 4.57 16.57
C LYS A 91 -3.82 3.05 16.47
N THR A 92 -4.92 2.34 16.73
CA THR A 92 -5.01 0.89 16.53
C THR A 92 -6.46 0.48 16.28
N PHE A 93 -6.68 -0.75 15.81
CA PHE A 93 -8.02 -1.24 15.47
C PHE A 93 -8.91 -1.39 16.72
N GLY A 94 -10.19 -1.02 16.61
CA GLY A 94 -11.16 -1.17 17.68
C GLY A 94 -11.44 -2.63 18.05
N LEU A 95 -11.55 -2.91 19.34
CA LEU A 95 -12.05 -4.16 19.90
C LEU A 95 -13.02 -3.86 21.03
N PHE A 96 -14.06 -4.68 21.17
CA PHE A 96 -14.81 -4.78 22.41
C PHE A 96 -14.01 -5.58 23.43
N ALA A 97 -13.94 -5.12 24.67
CA ALA A 97 -13.17 -5.73 25.74
C ALA A 97 -13.80 -5.54 27.13
N ASP A 98 -13.61 -6.52 28.01
CA ASP A 98 -13.73 -6.36 29.45
C ASP A 98 -12.32 -6.34 30.04
N LEU A 99 -11.84 -5.12 30.32
CA LEU A 99 -10.50 -4.88 30.81
C LEU A 99 -10.30 -5.35 32.27
N ARG A 100 -11.37 -5.63 33.01
CA ARG A 100 -11.31 -6.12 34.41
C ARG A 100 -10.73 -7.53 34.48
N ILE A 101 -11.04 -8.36 33.47
CA ILE A 101 -10.61 -9.75 33.35
C ILE A 101 -9.61 -9.97 32.20
N ASN A 102 -9.21 -8.90 31.50
CA ASN A 102 -8.39 -8.91 30.30
C ASN A 102 -8.93 -9.87 29.22
N ARG A 103 -10.18 -9.65 28.79
CA ARG A 103 -10.80 -10.40 27.67
C ARG A 103 -11.30 -9.46 26.57
N VAL A 104 -11.12 -9.88 25.32
CA VAL A 104 -11.81 -9.29 24.16
C VAL A 104 -13.14 -10.01 23.96
N LYS A 105 -14.14 -9.35 23.37
CA LYS A 105 -15.38 -10.03 22.97
C LYS A 105 -15.06 -10.95 21.78
N ILE A 106 -15.23 -12.26 21.98
CA ILE A 106 -15.20 -13.25 20.93
C ILE A 106 -16.63 -13.76 20.74
N ILE A 107 -17.14 -13.67 19.51
CA ILE A 107 -18.46 -14.18 19.14
C ILE A 107 -18.27 -15.64 18.68
N THR A 108 -18.66 -16.59 19.53
CA THR A 108 -18.48 -18.01 19.24
C THR A 108 -19.71 -18.57 18.51
N ILE A 109 -19.51 -18.98 17.27
CA ILE A 109 -20.57 -19.47 16.37
C ILE A 109 -20.31 -20.94 16.08
N ARG A 110 -21.26 -21.81 16.43
CA ARG A 110 -21.24 -23.22 15.99
C ARG A 110 -21.87 -23.31 14.60
N GLY A 111 -21.09 -23.74 13.63
CA GLY A 111 -21.55 -24.00 12.27
C GLY A 111 -22.47 -25.22 12.21
N THR A 112 -23.34 -25.25 11.21
CA THR A 112 -24.35 -26.30 10.98
C THR A 112 -23.79 -27.54 10.28
N LYS A 113 -22.60 -27.45 9.67
CA LYS A 113 -21.96 -28.48 8.84
C LYS A 113 -20.70 -29.07 9.50
N PRO A 114 -20.20 -30.24 9.04
CA PRO A 114 -18.90 -30.75 9.47
C PRO A 114 -17.72 -29.97 8.84
N LYS A 115 -16.52 -30.13 9.42
CA LYS A 115 -15.28 -29.45 9.01
C LYS A 115 -14.87 -29.64 7.54
N SER A 116 -15.39 -30.66 6.86
CA SER A 116 -15.21 -30.87 5.41
C SER A 116 -15.76 -29.71 4.57
N ASP A 117 -16.91 -29.16 4.96
CA ASP A 117 -17.59 -28.08 4.24
C ASP A 117 -16.94 -26.71 4.49
N TYR A 118 -16.09 -26.64 5.51
CA TYR A 118 -15.30 -25.47 5.88
C TYR A 118 -13.81 -25.69 5.62
N ALA A 119 -13.45 -26.45 4.58
CA ALA A 119 -12.06 -26.68 4.19
C ALA A 119 -11.37 -25.39 3.70
N TYR A 120 -10.04 -25.37 3.73
CA TYR A 120 -9.21 -24.25 3.23
C TYR A 120 -9.66 -23.77 1.84
N THR A 121 -9.73 -24.68 0.87
CA THR A 121 -10.25 -24.38 -0.46
C THR A 121 -11.77 -24.42 -0.45
N GLY A 122 -12.42 -23.31 -0.82
CA GLY A 122 -13.88 -23.21 -1.00
C GLY A 122 -14.71 -23.03 0.28
N GLY A 123 -14.21 -23.42 1.45
CA GLY A 123 -15.00 -23.37 2.69
C GLY A 123 -15.34 -21.98 3.21
N ALA A 124 -14.58 -20.94 2.84
CA ALA A 124 -14.81 -19.56 3.30
C ALA A 124 -16.21 -19.04 2.97
N GLY A 125 -16.79 -19.42 1.83
CA GLY A 125 -18.15 -19.02 1.45
C GLY A 125 -19.23 -19.62 2.38
N ASN A 126 -19.06 -20.87 2.82
CA ASN A 126 -19.95 -21.50 3.81
C ASN A 126 -19.84 -20.79 5.17
N VAL A 127 -18.61 -20.53 5.62
CA VAL A 127 -18.34 -19.82 6.89
C VAL A 127 -18.94 -18.41 6.87
N GLN A 128 -18.75 -17.65 5.78
CA GLN A 128 -19.34 -16.31 5.61
C GLN A 128 -20.87 -16.33 5.58
N ALA A 129 -21.49 -17.32 4.92
CA ALA A 129 -22.94 -17.42 4.86
C ALA A 129 -23.56 -17.56 6.26
N GLU A 130 -22.99 -18.41 7.12
CA GLU A 130 -23.51 -18.67 8.46
C GLU A 130 -23.20 -17.51 9.44
N ILE A 131 -22.05 -16.85 9.33
CA ILE A 131 -21.75 -15.64 10.12
C ILE A 131 -22.63 -14.45 9.68
N ASN A 132 -22.92 -14.31 8.39
CA ASN A 132 -23.85 -13.28 7.91
C ASN A 132 -25.29 -13.56 8.34
N ALA A 133 -25.72 -14.83 8.39
CA ALA A 133 -27.00 -15.21 8.98
C ALA A 133 -27.05 -14.87 10.48
N TYR A 134 -25.97 -15.15 11.23
CA TYR A 134 -25.84 -14.75 12.63
C TYR A 134 -25.98 -13.23 12.80
N PHE A 135 -25.24 -12.41 12.03
CA PHE A 135 -25.37 -10.94 12.09
C PHE A 135 -26.73 -10.41 11.62
N THR A 136 -27.45 -11.14 10.76
CA THR A 136 -28.83 -10.78 10.37
C THR A 136 -29.79 -10.94 11.55
N ALA A 137 -29.58 -11.95 12.41
CA ALA A 137 -30.32 -12.13 13.66
C ALA A 137 -29.81 -11.24 14.82
N HIS A 138 -28.53 -10.88 14.81
CA HIS A 138 -27.86 -10.10 15.87
C HIS A 138 -27.19 -8.82 15.30
N PRO A 139 -27.96 -7.88 14.71
CA PRO A 139 -27.41 -6.75 13.95
C PRO A 139 -26.61 -5.76 14.82
N SER A 140 -26.87 -5.70 16.13
CA SER A 140 -26.10 -4.92 17.11
C SER A 140 -24.67 -5.43 17.32
N GLU A 141 -24.35 -6.66 16.88
CA GLU A 141 -23.02 -7.25 17.05
C GLU A 141 -22.07 -6.99 15.87
N LYS A 142 -22.60 -6.60 14.70
CA LYS A 142 -21.78 -6.20 13.55
C LYS A 142 -21.52 -4.68 13.60
N THR A 143 -20.41 -4.26 14.23
CA THR A 143 -20.08 -2.82 14.35
C THR A 143 -19.14 -2.29 13.25
N SER A 144 -18.66 -3.15 12.35
CA SER A 144 -17.88 -2.74 11.18
C SER A 144 -17.98 -3.72 10.03
N GLU A 145 -17.41 -3.34 8.87
CA GLU A 145 -17.22 -4.24 7.73
C GLU A 145 -16.02 -5.20 7.88
N HIS A 146 -15.27 -5.14 8.98
CA HIS A 146 -14.05 -5.90 9.19
C HIS A 146 -14.28 -7.09 10.13
N THR A 147 -13.96 -8.30 9.67
CA THR A 147 -14.19 -9.54 10.43
C THR A 147 -12.96 -10.43 10.42
N LEU A 148 -12.50 -10.83 11.61
CA LEU A 148 -11.50 -11.89 11.79
C LEU A 148 -12.21 -13.15 12.27
N VAL A 149 -12.12 -14.22 11.48
CA VAL A 149 -12.70 -15.52 11.79
C VAL A 149 -11.60 -16.50 12.14
N ILE A 150 -11.67 -17.07 13.34
CA ILE A 150 -10.70 -18.03 13.84
C ILE A 150 -11.41 -19.40 13.95
N LEU A 151 -10.82 -20.44 13.36
CA LEU A 151 -11.35 -21.81 13.40
C LEU A 151 -10.43 -22.72 14.25
N PRO A 152 -10.97 -23.66 15.05
CA PRO A 152 -10.16 -24.63 15.76
C PRO A 152 -9.48 -25.60 14.77
N ARG A 153 -8.23 -26.00 15.06
CA ARG A 153 -7.47 -26.99 14.26
C ARG A 153 -8.20 -28.33 14.07
N TYR A 154 -8.33 -28.75 12.82
CA TYR A 154 -9.05 -29.95 12.39
C TYR A 154 -8.30 -31.24 12.75
N SER A 155 -6.97 -31.21 12.69
CA SER A 155 -6.06 -32.25 13.16
C SER A 155 -4.65 -31.68 13.35
N PHE A 156 -3.70 -32.52 13.76
CA PHE A 156 -2.28 -32.31 13.49
C PHE A 156 -1.80 -33.28 12.40
N LYS A 157 -0.92 -32.80 11.53
CA LYS A 157 -0.11 -33.63 10.62
C LYS A 157 1.02 -34.35 11.40
N PRO A 158 1.71 -35.36 10.84
CA PRO A 158 2.77 -36.10 11.54
C PRO A 158 3.99 -35.28 11.97
N ASP A 159 4.24 -34.12 11.37
CA ASP A 159 5.24 -33.11 11.76
C ASP A 159 4.76 -32.19 12.91
N GLY A 160 3.53 -32.41 13.40
CA GLY A 160 2.84 -31.57 14.37
C GLY A 160 2.35 -30.23 13.81
N THR A 161 2.36 -30.03 12.49
CA THR A 161 1.74 -28.85 11.87
C THR A 161 0.21 -29.00 11.94
N PRO A 162 -0.54 -28.05 12.52
CA PRO A 162 -2.00 -28.14 12.55
C PRO A 162 -2.59 -28.04 11.14
N SER A 163 -3.76 -28.67 10.96
CA SER A 163 -4.61 -28.53 9.77
C SER A 163 -5.88 -27.77 10.13
N GLY A 164 -6.56 -27.19 9.14
CA GLY A 164 -7.73 -26.34 9.39
C GLY A 164 -8.53 -25.98 8.15
N GLY A 165 -9.43 -25.02 8.34
CA GLY A 165 -10.22 -24.39 7.29
C GLY A 165 -9.47 -23.26 6.57
N PRO A 166 -10.19 -22.24 6.08
CA PRO A 166 -9.60 -21.05 5.48
C PRO A 166 -8.50 -20.41 6.33
N PHE A 167 -7.44 -19.96 5.66
CA PHE A 167 -6.34 -19.18 6.26
C PHE A 167 -5.83 -18.21 5.19
N TYR A 168 -6.54 -17.09 5.04
CA TYR A 168 -6.26 -16.05 4.04
C TYR A 168 -7.09 -14.78 4.31
N GLY A 169 -6.64 -13.64 3.81
CA GLY A 169 -7.47 -12.45 3.56
C GLY A 169 -8.51 -12.68 2.45
N LEU A 170 -9.70 -12.06 2.60
CA LEU A 170 -10.77 -12.08 1.61
C LEU A 170 -11.56 -10.75 1.66
N GLY A 171 -11.02 -9.72 1.01
CA GLY A 171 -11.53 -8.35 1.14
C GLY A 171 -11.34 -7.85 2.56
N LYS A 172 -12.43 -7.49 3.26
CA LYS A 172 -12.41 -7.04 4.67
C LYS A 172 -12.59 -8.19 5.68
N TRP A 173 -12.71 -9.41 5.18
CA TRP A 173 -12.69 -10.62 5.99
C TRP A 173 -11.27 -11.18 6.02
N CYS A 174 -10.92 -11.85 7.10
CA CYS A 174 -9.69 -12.61 7.22
C CYS A 174 -9.96 -13.88 8.04
N PHE A 175 -9.29 -14.96 7.67
CA PHE A 175 -9.45 -16.26 8.29
C PHE A 175 -8.14 -16.74 8.89
N ALA A 176 -8.20 -17.33 10.08
CA ALA A 176 -7.06 -17.86 10.79
C ALA A 176 -7.41 -19.14 11.56
N LEU A 177 -6.37 -19.78 12.12
CA LEU A 177 -6.47 -21.06 12.83
C LEU A 177 -6.04 -20.90 14.29
N ASP A 178 -6.82 -21.52 15.19
CA ASP A 178 -6.45 -21.74 16.59
C ASP A 178 -5.91 -23.17 16.80
N TYR A 179 -4.86 -23.28 17.60
CA TYR A 179 -4.40 -24.54 18.20
C TYR A 179 -3.87 -24.26 19.61
N GLU A 180 -3.67 -25.30 20.42
CA GLU A 180 -3.35 -25.18 21.85
C GLU A 180 -2.04 -24.43 22.16
N GLY A 181 -1.17 -24.25 21.15
CA GLY A 181 0.05 -23.44 21.22
C GLY A 181 -0.06 -22.02 20.66
N MET A 182 -1.23 -21.59 20.16
CA MET A 182 -1.58 -20.18 20.02
C MET A 182 -1.78 -19.62 21.43
N ASP A 183 -0.69 -19.24 22.08
CA ASP A 183 -0.64 -18.83 23.48
C ASP A 183 0.51 -17.84 23.65
N ILE A 184 0.26 -16.72 24.32
CA ILE A 184 1.22 -15.63 24.50
C ILE A 184 2.53 -16.08 25.18
N LYS A 185 2.51 -17.20 25.93
CA LYS A 185 3.72 -17.82 26.53
C LYS A 185 4.76 -18.31 25.51
N ASN A 186 4.39 -18.41 24.23
CA ASN A 186 5.27 -18.84 23.14
C ASN A 186 5.92 -17.66 22.39
N LEU A 187 5.56 -16.42 22.74
CA LEU A 187 6.21 -15.21 22.24
C LEU A 187 7.69 -15.18 22.62
N GLY A 188 8.56 -14.88 21.66
CA GLY A 188 10.02 -14.80 21.83
C GLY A 188 10.76 -16.14 21.81
N LYS A 189 10.05 -17.29 21.81
CA LYS A 189 10.68 -18.61 21.69
C LYS A 189 11.28 -18.83 20.30
N THR A 190 12.43 -19.51 20.25
CA THR A 190 13.12 -19.91 19.01
C THR A 190 13.18 -21.44 18.82
N ASP A 191 12.62 -22.20 19.76
CA ASP A 191 12.47 -23.65 19.70
C ASP A 191 11.33 -24.10 18.75
N ALA A 192 11.04 -25.40 18.70
CA ALA A 192 9.99 -25.95 17.84
C ALA A 192 8.58 -25.41 18.14
N GLU A 193 8.28 -25.05 19.39
CA GLU A 193 6.99 -24.43 19.75
C GLU A 193 6.95 -22.97 19.30
N GLY A 194 8.01 -22.20 19.55
CA GLY A 194 8.15 -20.81 19.14
C GLY A 194 8.14 -20.62 17.63
N ASN A 195 8.84 -21.49 16.89
CA ASN A 195 8.83 -21.50 15.43
C ASN A 195 7.42 -21.78 14.88
N ARG A 196 6.70 -22.77 15.45
CA ARG A 196 5.31 -23.06 15.06
C ARG A 196 4.39 -21.90 15.42
N PHE A 197 4.50 -21.36 16.63
CA PHE A 197 3.71 -20.23 17.11
C PHE A 197 3.90 -19.00 16.21
N SER A 198 5.14 -18.63 15.88
CA SER A 198 5.43 -17.48 15.03
C SER A 198 4.77 -17.60 13.66
N VAL A 199 4.79 -18.78 13.02
CA VAL A 199 4.12 -19.00 11.71
C VAL A 199 2.60 -18.81 11.80
N TRP A 200 1.93 -19.34 12.82
CA TRP A 200 0.47 -19.29 12.91
C TRP A 200 -0.06 -17.97 13.50
N PHE A 201 0.64 -17.39 14.47
CA PHE A 201 0.32 -16.08 15.04
C PHE A 201 0.71 -14.94 14.09
N GLY A 202 1.92 -14.99 13.53
CA GLY A 202 2.35 -14.06 12.48
C GLY A 202 1.48 -14.18 11.23
N GLY A 203 1.11 -15.40 10.82
CA GLY A 203 0.09 -15.63 9.81
C GLY A 203 -1.24 -14.97 10.15
N MET A 204 -1.81 -15.22 11.34
CA MET A 204 -3.08 -14.60 11.76
C MET A 204 -3.04 -13.06 11.69
N VAL A 205 -1.91 -12.45 12.05
CA VAL A 205 -1.75 -10.99 12.01
C VAL A 205 -1.48 -10.46 10.59
N HIS A 206 -0.85 -11.25 9.71
CA HIS A 206 -0.71 -10.98 8.27
C HIS A 206 -2.07 -11.06 7.56
N GLU A 207 -2.86 -12.10 7.79
CA GLU A 207 -4.22 -12.22 7.26
C GLU A 207 -5.13 -11.11 7.79
N LEU A 208 -4.99 -10.74 9.07
CA LEU A 208 -5.66 -9.56 9.63
C LEU A 208 -5.21 -8.29 8.90
N GLY A 209 -3.94 -8.15 8.54
CA GLY A 209 -3.44 -7.07 7.67
C GLY A 209 -4.25 -6.97 6.37
N HIS A 210 -4.41 -8.08 5.65
CA HIS A 210 -5.28 -8.13 4.46
C HIS A 210 -6.73 -7.76 4.77
N GLY A 211 -7.29 -8.33 5.84
CA GLY A 211 -8.63 -7.98 6.33
C GLY A 211 -8.78 -6.50 6.72
N LEU A 212 -7.69 -5.78 6.96
CA LEU A 212 -7.61 -4.34 7.23
C LEU A 212 -7.26 -3.49 5.97
N ASN A 213 -7.43 -4.08 4.79
CA ASN A 213 -7.15 -3.54 3.45
C ASN A 213 -5.67 -3.43 3.04
N LEU A 214 -4.73 -4.11 3.71
CA LEU A 214 -3.31 -4.10 3.33
C LEU A 214 -3.03 -5.09 2.17
N PRO A 215 -2.43 -4.68 1.05
CA PRO A 215 -1.83 -5.59 0.07
C PRO A 215 -0.41 -6.01 0.50
N HIS A 216 0.21 -6.96 -0.22
CA HIS A 216 1.59 -7.32 0.08
C HIS A 216 2.57 -6.18 -0.23
N ASN A 217 3.70 -6.19 0.47
CA ASN A 217 4.84 -5.34 0.21
C ASN A 217 6.07 -5.82 0.98
N CYS A 218 7.26 -5.40 0.56
CA CYS A 218 8.51 -5.65 1.25
C CYS A 218 9.21 -4.37 1.73
N GLN A 219 10.03 -4.55 2.77
CA GLN A 219 10.88 -3.53 3.33
C GLN A 219 11.98 -3.06 2.36
N LYS A 220 12.41 -1.80 2.52
CA LYS A 220 13.61 -1.25 1.88
C LYS A 220 14.87 -1.97 2.36
N VAL A 221 15.94 -1.90 1.57
CA VAL A 221 17.24 -2.49 1.91
C VAL A 221 17.76 -2.02 3.28
N SER A 222 17.65 -0.73 3.61
CA SER A 222 18.06 -0.20 4.92
C SER A 222 17.15 -0.64 6.08
N GLU A 223 15.83 -0.64 5.87
CA GLU A 223 14.81 -1.04 6.86
C GLU A 223 15.02 -2.49 7.35
N ASN A 224 15.49 -3.37 6.47
CA ASN A 224 15.72 -4.78 6.82
C ASN A 224 16.72 -4.98 7.97
N ALA A 225 17.75 -4.12 8.10
CA ALA A 225 18.75 -4.22 9.16
C ALA A 225 18.24 -3.67 10.52
N THR A 226 17.41 -2.62 10.47
CA THR A 226 16.96 -1.88 11.66
C THR A 226 15.63 -2.40 12.20
N LEU A 227 14.66 -2.70 11.33
CA LEU A 227 13.28 -3.08 11.63
C LEU A 227 12.94 -4.54 11.30
N GLY A 228 13.79 -5.25 10.55
CA GLY A 228 13.58 -6.65 10.17
C GLY A 228 12.65 -6.81 8.97
N MET A 229 11.73 -7.79 9.01
CA MET A 229 10.84 -8.07 7.88
C MET A 229 9.53 -7.27 7.96
N ALA A 230 9.04 -6.77 6.81
CA ALA A 230 7.70 -6.21 6.74
C ALA A 230 6.66 -7.31 7.01
N LEU A 231 5.62 -6.99 7.80
CA LEU A 231 4.53 -7.93 8.14
C LEU A 231 3.94 -8.52 6.87
N MET A 232 3.63 -7.67 5.89
CA MET A 232 3.00 -8.00 4.61
C MET A 232 3.97 -8.61 3.57
N TRP A 233 5.19 -8.95 3.99
CA TRP A 233 6.11 -9.85 3.28
C TRP A 233 6.14 -11.22 4.00
N ALA A 234 7.33 -11.79 4.22
CA ALA A 234 7.58 -12.95 5.07
C ALA A 234 7.53 -12.63 6.59
N GLY A 235 6.99 -11.47 6.98
CA GLY A 235 6.78 -11.08 8.37
C GLY A 235 5.87 -12.05 9.14
N ASN A 236 4.99 -12.76 8.43
CA ASN A 236 4.20 -13.87 8.95
C ASN A 236 5.03 -15.01 9.57
N GLY A 237 6.29 -15.20 9.14
CA GLY A 237 7.22 -16.21 9.69
C GLY A 237 8.21 -15.66 10.73
N THR A 238 8.10 -14.38 11.10
CA THR A 238 9.01 -13.70 12.04
C THR A 238 8.31 -12.97 13.19
N LEU A 239 7.03 -12.62 13.04
CA LEU A 239 6.28 -11.93 14.09
C LEU A 239 6.26 -12.76 15.39
N GLY A 240 6.50 -12.09 16.51
CA GLY A 240 6.57 -12.75 17.81
C GLY A 240 7.80 -13.64 18.03
N LYS A 241 8.78 -13.64 17.13
CA LYS A 241 10.06 -14.38 17.25
C LYS A 241 11.28 -13.51 16.99
N SER A 242 11.20 -12.61 15.99
CA SER A 242 12.26 -11.66 15.64
C SER A 242 11.67 -10.33 15.18
N LYS A 243 12.53 -9.36 14.84
CA LYS A 243 12.09 -8.04 14.38
C LYS A 243 11.17 -8.16 13.15
N THR A 244 9.98 -7.58 13.28
CA THR A 244 8.90 -7.56 12.28
C THR A 244 8.18 -6.23 12.42
N PHE A 245 7.75 -5.60 11.33
CA PHE A 245 7.26 -4.22 11.35
C PHE A 245 6.20 -3.94 10.26
N LEU A 246 5.49 -2.82 10.34
CA LEU A 246 4.56 -2.30 9.30
C LEU A 246 5.22 -1.14 8.55
N THR A 247 5.18 -1.17 7.22
CA THR A 247 5.74 -0.08 6.41
C THR A 247 4.97 1.22 6.61
N ALA A 248 5.58 2.36 6.28
CA ALA A 248 4.90 3.66 6.30
C ALA A 248 3.62 3.64 5.43
N THR A 249 3.66 2.90 4.32
CA THR A 249 2.55 2.64 3.41
C THR A 249 1.43 1.81 4.05
N ASP A 250 1.76 0.77 4.81
CA ASP A 250 0.76 0.01 5.58
C ASP A 250 0.06 0.94 6.58
N CYS A 251 0.84 1.68 7.37
CA CYS A 251 0.30 2.63 8.35
C CYS A 251 -0.53 3.75 7.70
N ALA A 252 -0.24 4.16 6.47
CA ALA A 252 -1.04 5.13 5.74
C ALA A 252 -2.43 4.59 5.34
N ILE A 253 -2.51 3.31 4.96
CA ILE A 253 -3.78 2.63 4.68
C ILE A 253 -4.55 2.37 5.98
N LEU A 254 -3.88 1.89 7.03
CA LEU A 254 -4.49 1.71 8.35
C LEU A 254 -5.00 3.03 8.95
N ASN A 255 -4.32 4.16 8.71
CA ASN A 255 -4.76 5.47 9.19
C ASN A 255 -6.16 5.86 8.69
N VAL A 256 -6.56 5.42 7.49
CA VAL A 256 -7.89 5.65 6.90
C VAL A 256 -8.82 4.43 6.98
N ASN A 257 -8.44 3.38 7.71
CA ASN A 257 -9.31 2.22 7.90
C ASN A 257 -10.49 2.57 8.84
N GLN A 258 -11.67 2.04 8.54
CA GLN A 258 -12.94 2.25 9.27
C GLN A 258 -12.86 2.00 10.78
N ILE A 259 -12.07 1.02 11.23
CA ILE A 259 -11.95 0.64 12.64
C ILE A 259 -10.68 1.17 13.33
N PHE A 260 -9.97 2.11 12.68
CA PHE A 260 -8.87 2.88 13.28
C PHE A 260 -9.30 4.32 13.63
N ASN A 261 -10.57 4.66 13.40
CA ASN A 261 -11.11 6.01 13.43
C ASN A 261 -12.47 6.02 14.11
N ASN A 262 -12.70 6.96 15.01
CA ASN A 262 -13.96 7.10 15.75
C ASN A 262 -14.84 8.28 15.26
N ASP A 263 -14.67 8.70 14.01
CA ASP A 263 -15.47 9.77 13.40
C ASP A 263 -16.84 9.26 12.88
N ALA A 264 -17.66 10.15 12.33
CA ALA A 264 -18.99 9.83 11.81
C ALA A 264 -19.05 9.57 10.28
N LYS A 265 -17.92 9.27 9.63
CA LYS A 265 -17.88 9.16 8.14
C LYS A 265 -18.41 7.83 7.62
N THR A 266 -18.95 7.86 6.40
CA THR A 266 -19.22 6.66 5.60
C THR A 266 -17.93 6.15 4.98
N TYR A 267 -17.48 4.97 5.41
CA TYR A 267 -16.28 4.33 4.89
C TYR A 267 -16.56 3.49 3.63
N TYR A 268 -15.55 3.36 2.79
CA TYR A 268 -15.52 2.49 1.60
C TYR A 268 -16.60 2.77 0.55
N GLY A 269 -17.12 3.99 0.53
CA GLY A 269 -17.94 4.49 -0.57
C GLY A 269 -17.13 4.64 -1.86
N PRO A 270 -17.82 4.78 -3.01
CA PRO A 270 -17.15 5.13 -4.26
C PRO A 270 -16.38 6.45 -4.11
N VAL A 271 -15.26 6.53 -4.82
CA VAL A 271 -14.42 7.73 -4.95
C VAL A 271 -14.10 7.88 -6.42
N VAL A 272 -14.36 9.06 -6.98
CA VAL A 272 -13.88 9.46 -8.31
C VAL A 272 -12.55 10.18 -8.11
N SER A 273 -11.48 9.62 -8.68
CA SER A 273 -10.16 10.25 -8.64
C SER A 273 -9.29 9.82 -9.82
N SER A 274 -8.38 10.68 -10.25
CA SER A 274 -7.38 10.38 -11.28
C SER A 274 -6.10 11.17 -11.05
N ILE A 275 -4.95 10.56 -11.38
CA ILE A 275 -3.67 11.29 -11.52
C ILE A 275 -3.69 11.94 -12.90
N ASN A 276 -3.94 13.25 -12.95
CA ASN A 276 -4.09 14.01 -14.19
C ASN A 276 -2.75 14.55 -14.72
N LYS A 277 -1.72 14.63 -13.87
CA LYS A 277 -0.35 14.90 -14.27
C LYS A 277 0.63 14.12 -13.40
N ILE A 278 1.64 13.51 -14.00
CA ILE A 278 2.74 12.87 -13.25
C ILE A 278 4.06 13.18 -13.95
N TYR A 279 5.06 13.54 -13.17
CA TYR A 279 6.45 13.65 -13.58
C TYR A 279 7.22 12.54 -12.91
N ALA A 280 8.04 11.82 -13.67
CA ALA A 280 8.88 10.77 -13.14
C ALA A 280 10.21 10.75 -13.91
N ASP A 281 11.32 10.77 -13.18
CA ASP A 281 12.66 10.62 -13.75
C ASP A 281 13.70 10.16 -12.71
N TYR A 282 14.89 9.79 -13.18
CA TYR A 282 16.05 9.53 -12.34
C TYR A 282 16.87 10.81 -12.14
N SER A 283 17.01 11.25 -10.89
CA SER A 283 17.93 12.34 -10.53
C SER A 283 19.26 11.74 -10.08
N ALA A 284 20.31 11.98 -10.87
CA ALA A 284 21.67 11.51 -10.57
C ALA A 284 22.22 12.16 -9.29
N ASP A 285 22.03 13.47 -9.12
CA ASP A 285 22.47 14.24 -7.95
C ASP A 285 21.87 13.72 -6.63
N LYS A 286 20.65 13.18 -6.69
CA LYS A 286 19.93 12.61 -5.55
C LYS A 286 20.10 11.10 -5.41
N GLY A 287 20.67 10.43 -6.42
CA GLY A 287 20.69 8.96 -6.50
C GLY A 287 19.30 8.32 -6.40
N ALA A 288 18.25 8.99 -6.92
CA ALA A 288 16.86 8.65 -6.63
C ALA A 288 15.94 8.71 -7.85
N ILE A 289 14.92 7.86 -7.86
CA ILE A 289 13.73 8.11 -8.69
C ILE A 289 12.95 9.23 -8.01
N VAL A 290 12.75 10.35 -8.72
CA VAL A 290 11.96 11.48 -8.27
C VAL A 290 10.61 11.42 -8.97
N VAL A 291 9.53 11.41 -8.18
CA VAL A 291 8.15 11.38 -8.71
C VAL A 291 7.33 12.50 -8.09
N SER A 292 6.66 13.27 -8.93
CA SER A 292 5.75 14.34 -8.51
C SER A 292 4.52 14.38 -9.41
N GLY A 293 3.48 15.11 -9.03
CA GLY A 293 2.29 15.17 -9.87
C GLY A 293 1.13 15.92 -9.29
N LYS A 294 0.02 15.87 -10.04
CA LYS A 294 -1.29 16.39 -9.69
C LYS A 294 -2.36 15.33 -9.89
N PHE A 295 -3.35 15.35 -9.01
CA PHE A 295 -4.55 14.52 -9.06
C PHE A 295 -5.81 15.37 -8.93
N THR A 296 -6.93 14.77 -9.27
CA THR A 296 -8.28 15.27 -9.00
C THR A 296 -9.00 14.22 -8.18
N SER A 297 -9.81 14.62 -7.20
CA SER A 297 -10.75 13.71 -6.53
C SER A 297 -11.97 14.45 -5.96
N ASP A 298 -13.09 13.74 -5.88
CA ASP A 298 -14.30 14.14 -5.13
C ASP A 298 -14.15 13.99 -3.59
N THR A 299 -13.13 13.26 -3.14
CA THR A 299 -12.90 12.88 -1.75
C THR A 299 -11.51 13.31 -1.34
N LYS A 300 -11.32 13.77 -0.10
CA LYS A 300 -9.99 14.15 0.39
C LYS A 300 -9.02 12.97 0.35
N ILE A 301 -7.91 13.13 -0.36
CA ILE A 301 -6.75 12.23 -0.29
C ILE A 301 -5.89 12.64 0.91
N ASN A 302 -5.51 11.69 1.76
CA ASN A 302 -4.63 11.95 2.93
C ASN A 302 -3.16 11.63 2.63
N SER A 303 -2.92 10.58 1.85
CA SER A 303 -1.59 10.08 1.49
C SER A 303 -1.58 9.62 0.03
N VAL A 304 -0.41 9.69 -0.60
CA VAL A 304 -0.12 8.98 -1.85
C VAL A 304 0.94 7.93 -1.55
N VAL A 305 0.65 6.68 -1.88
CA VAL A 305 1.56 5.55 -1.64
C VAL A 305 2.08 4.98 -2.96
N TYR A 306 3.31 4.50 -2.94
CA TYR A 306 4.04 4.04 -4.11
C TYR A 306 4.53 2.62 -3.84
N TYR A 307 4.17 1.69 -4.71
CA TYR A 307 4.68 0.31 -4.69
C TYR A 307 5.53 0.16 -5.95
N ASN A 308 6.79 -0.23 -5.80
CA ASN A 308 7.68 -0.52 -6.93
C ASN A 308 7.88 -2.02 -7.01
N ASP A 309 7.19 -2.64 -7.98
CA ASP A 309 6.99 -4.09 -8.06
C ASP A 309 7.87 -4.73 -9.15
N PRO A 310 8.95 -5.47 -8.80
CA PRO A 310 9.86 -6.09 -9.76
C PRO A 310 9.30 -7.41 -10.31
N ASN A 311 9.27 -7.59 -11.63
CA ASN A 311 8.94 -8.88 -12.25
C ASN A 311 10.10 -9.89 -12.12
N VAL A 312 10.26 -10.46 -10.94
CA VAL A 312 11.39 -11.32 -10.56
C VAL A 312 10.85 -12.57 -9.86
N ASN A 313 11.30 -13.75 -10.30
CA ASN A 313 10.88 -15.05 -9.77
C ASN A 313 9.35 -15.28 -9.80
N ASN A 314 8.66 -14.77 -10.84
CA ASN A 314 7.20 -14.82 -11.05
C ASN A 314 6.35 -13.93 -10.09
N GLU A 315 6.97 -13.24 -9.14
CA GLU A 315 6.38 -12.06 -8.47
C GLU A 315 6.48 -10.81 -9.37
N GLY A 316 5.86 -9.69 -8.97
CA GLY A 316 5.88 -8.37 -9.61
C GLY A 316 4.56 -7.92 -10.26
N THR A 317 4.30 -8.42 -11.47
CA THR A 317 3.23 -7.89 -12.34
C THR A 317 1.90 -8.60 -12.15
N GLY A 318 0.83 -7.85 -11.87
CA GLY A 318 -0.55 -8.35 -11.74
C GLY A 318 -1.02 -8.67 -10.31
N THR A 319 -2.16 -9.35 -10.21
CA THR A 319 -2.87 -9.63 -8.95
C THR A 319 -2.14 -10.65 -8.08
N ASN A 320 -2.02 -10.35 -6.78
CA ASN A 320 -1.42 -11.24 -5.77
C ASN A 320 0.01 -11.69 -6.14
N LYS A 321 0.80 -10.72 -6.58
CA LYS A 321 2.19 -10.85 -7.03
C LYS A 321 3.04 -9.68 -6.50
N ASP A 322 2.69 -9.17 -5.33
CA ASP A 322 3.19 -7.93 -4.75
C ASP A 322 4.10 -8.16 -3.53
N TYR A 323 4.49 -9.41 -3.25
CA TYR A 323 5.37 -9.77 -2.13
C TYR A 323 6.74 -9.08 -2.19
N ASN A 324 7.25 -8.77 -3.38
CA ASN A 324 8.55 -8.13 -3.56
C ASN A 324 8.45 -6.62 -3.86
N ALA A 325 7.27 -6.01 -3.73
CA ALA A 325 7.04 -4.59 -3.97
C ALA A 325 7.69 -3.72 -2.87
N THR A 326 8.71 -2.91 -3.20
CA THR A 326 9.31 -1.98 -2.22
C THR A 326 8.50 -0.69 -2.15
N THR A 327 8.12 -0.24 -0.95
CA THR A 327 7.10 0.80 -0.75
C THR A 327 7.58 2.14 -0.18
N TRP A 328 6.92 3.21 -0.63
CA TRP A 328 7.07 4.58 -0.11
C TRP A 328 5.70 5.23 0.12
N GLU A 329 5.70 6.28 0.93
CA GLU A 329 4.54 7.12 1.21
C GLU A 329 4.91 8.60 1.11
N SER A 330 3.97 9.43 0.67
CA SER A 330 4.04 10.89 0.76
C SER A 330 2.72 11.45 1.25
N LYS A 331 2.77 12.58 1.97
CA LYS A 331 1.57 13.37 2.28
C LYS A 331 1.20 14.22 1.07
N THR A 332 -0.08 14.52 0.89
CA THR A 332 -0.54 15.44 -0.15
C THR A 332 -0.02 16.86 0.08
N ILE A 333 0.44 17.52 -0.98
CA ILE A 333 0.88 18.91 -0.98
C ILE A 333 -0.30 19.78 -1.41
N GLY A 334 -0.73 20.69 -0.54
CA GLY A 334 -1.96 21.46 -0.74
C GLY A 334 -3.19 20.54 -0.77
N THR A 335 -3.98 20.65 -1.83
CA THR A 335 -5.21 19.85 -2.04
C THR A 335 -5.09 18.81 -3.16
N ASP A 336 -4.15 18.96 -4.08
CA ASP A 336 -4.17 18.29 -5.39
C ASP A 336 -2.81 17.72 -5.85
N SER A 337 -1.72 17.90 -5.07
CA SER A 337 -0.35 17.62 -5.52
C SER A 337 0.38 16.60 -4.65
N PHE A 338 1.46 15.99 -5.17
CA PHE A 338 2.35 15.10 -4.41
C PHE A 338 3.81 15.18 -4.86
N TYR A 339 4.71 14.73 -3.99
CA TYR A 339 6.16 14.61 -4.24
C TYR A 339 6.75 13.46 -3.43
N VAL A 340 7.60 12.64 -4.05
CA VAL A 340 8.38 11.59 -3.37
C VAL A 340 9.76 11.46 -4.02
N GLU A 341 10.75 11.15 -3.19
CA GLU A 341 12.08 10.71 -3.61
C GLU A 341 12.25 9.25 -3.17
N MET A 342 12.65 8.40 -4.11
CA MET A 342 12.85 6.96 -3.88
C MET A 342 14.30 6.63 -4.21
N PRO A 343 15.22 6.71 -3.23
CA PRO A 343 16.65 6.46 -3.44
C PRO A 343 16.89 5.06 -3.98
N ILE A 344 17.68 4.94 -5.05
CA ILE A 344 17.87 3.65 -5.73
C ILE A 344 18.62 2.65 -4.84
N SER A 345 19.34 3.10 -3.81
CA SER A 345 19.95 2.26 -2.76
C SER A 345 18.96 1.25 -2.18
N GLU A 346 17.71 1.68 -1.95
CA GLU A 346 16.69 0.94 -1.21
C GLU A 346 16.03 -0.20 -2.00
N PHE A 347 16.25 -0.25 -3.31
CA PHE A 347 15.69 -1.26 -4.20
C PHE A 347 16.53 -2.53 -4.16
N LYS A 348 15.92 -3.68 -3.81
CA LYS A 348 16.62 -4.96 -3.74
C LYS A 348 17.08 -5.46 -5.12
N TYR A 349 16.24 -5.33 -6.14
CA TYR A 349 16.52 -5.76 -7.51
C TYR A 349 16.81 -4.54 -8.39
N LYS A 350 17.71 -4.68 -9.36
CA LYS A 350 18.21 -3.60 -10.24
C LYS A 350 18.60 -4.11 -11.64
N ASP A 351 18.05 -5.24 -12.02
CA ASP A 351 18.25 -5.91 -13.30
C ASP A 351 17.24 -5.44 -14.37
N ALA A 352 17.26 -6.07 -15.54
CA ALA A 352 16.45 -5.66 -16.68
C ALA A 352 14.97 -6.07 -16.61
N SER A 353 14.50 -6.69 -15.51
CA SER A 353 13.09 -7.06 -15.37
C SER A 353 12.15 -5.85 -15.42
N PRO A 354 10.95 -6.00 -16.00
CA PRO A 354 9.89 -5.00 -15.89
C PRO A 354 9.55 -4.68 -14.43
N TYR A 355 9.28 -3.42 -14.17
CA TYR A 355 8.76 -2.91 -12.90
C TYR A 355 7.38 -2.30 -13.10
N GLU A 356 6.45 -2.56 -12.19
CA GLU A 356 5.21 -1.80 -12.02
C GLU A 356 5.37 -0.78 -10.88
N MET A 357 5.34 0.51 -11.20
CA MET A 357 5.13 1.58 -10.21
C MET A 357 3.63 1.77 -10.01
N LYS A 358 3.08 1.15 -8.98
CA LYS A 358 1.66 1.25 -8.61
C LYS A 358 1.51 2.46 -7.67
N VAL A 359 1.13 3.61 -8.23
CA VAL A 359 0.88 4.85 -7.47
C VAL A 359 -0.58 4.83 -7.01
N LYS A 360 -0.82 4.86 -5.70
CA LYS A 360 -2.17 4.73 -5.13
C LYS A 360 -2.54 5.95 -4.30
N LEU A 361 -3.67 6.59 -4.65
CA LEU A 361 -4.28 7.68 -3.89
C LEU A 361 -5.09 7.07 -2.73
N VAL A 362 -4.79 7.48 -1.50
CA VAL A 362 -5.42 6.96 -0.28
C VAL A 362 -6.46 7.97 0.23
N ALA A 363 -7.74 7.74 -0.07
CA ALA A 363 -8.83 8.62 0.31
C ALA A 363 -9.20 8.48 1.80
N GLU A 364 -9.73 9.55 2.41
CA GLU A 364 -9.99 9.57 3.85
C GLU A 364 -11.10 8.64 4.33
N ASN A 365 -11.93 8.14 3.41
CA ASN A 365 -12.95 7.13 3.66
C ASN A 365 -12.43 5.69 3.54
N GLY A 366 -11.12 5.48 3.40
CA GLY A 366 -10.49 4.17 3.29
C GLY A 366 -10.51 3.55 1.89
N THR A 367 -11.09 4.21 0.89
CA THR A 367 -11.01 3.77 -0.52
C THR A 367 -9.64 4.13 -1.10
N VAL A 368 -8.96 3.15 -1.70
CA VAL A 368 -7.66 3.32 -2.36
C VAL A 368 -7.85 3.24 -3.88
N LYS A 369 -7.24 4.16 -4.64
CA LYS A 369 -7.32 4.21 -6.10
C LYS A 369 -5.94 4.15 -6.72
N GLU A 370 -5.69 3.09 -7.48
CA GLU A 370 -4.39 2.78 -8.09
C GLU A 370 -4.27 3.34 -9.51
N THR A 371 -3.06 3.69 -9.91
CA THR A 371 -2.65 3.92 -11.31
C THR A 371 -1.26 3.32 -11.50
N ILE A 372 -1.11 2.48 -12.51
CA ILE A 372 0.12 1.71 -12.76
C ILE A 372 0.91 2.36 -13.88
N TYR A 373 2.21 2.54 -13.66
CA TYR A 373 3.18 2.97 -14.67
C TYR A 373 4.31 1.94 -14.76
N THR A 374 4.81 1.66 -15.96
CA THR A 374 5.87 0.65 -16.15
C THR A 374 7.24 1.27 -16.41
N TYR A 375 8.27 0.66 -15.83
CA TYR A 375 9.68 1.00 -16.09
C TYR A 375 10.55 -0.26 -15.96
N LYS A 376 11.88 -0.10 -15.95
CA LYS A 376 12.86 -1.15 -15.64
C LYS A 376 14.18 -0.50 -15.21
N PHE A 377 15.12 -1.29 -14.69
CA PHE A 377 16.51 -0.84 -14.58
C PHE A 377 17.31 -1.27 -15.81
N VAL A 378 18.36 -0.51 -16.14
CA VAL A 378 19.37 -0.82 -17.16
C VAL A 378 20.72 -0.42 -16.58
N ASN A 379 21.67 -1.35 -16.54
CA ASN A 379 23.00 -1.16 -15.94
C ASN A 379 22.94 -0.60 -14.50
N GLY A 380 21.92 -0.98 -13.71
CA GLY A 380 21.71 -0.54 -12.34
C GLY A 380 21.01 0.82 -12.17
N LEU A 381 20.69 1.53 -13.27
CA LEU A 381 19.95 2.80 -13.25
C LEU A 381 18.51 2.63 -13.74
N PRO A 382 17.50 3.26 -13.13
CA PRO A 382 16.10 3.14 -13.55
C PRO A 382 15.83 3.98 -14.80
N VAL A 383 15.13 3.40 -15.78
CA VAL A 383 14.78 4.03 -17.06
C VAL A 383 13.26 4.21 -17.14
N LEU A 384 12.80 5.44 -16.88
CA LEU A 384 11.37 5.78 -16.80
C LEU A 384 10.90 6.39 -18.13
N SER A 385 10.24 5.57 -18.95
CA SER A 385 9.66 5.98 -20.24
C SER A 385 8.25 6.61 -20.14
N PHE A 386 7.80 6.94 -18.93
CA PHE A 386 6.48 7.50 -18.65
C PHE A 386 6.55 8.89 -18.02
N GLY A 387 5.38 9.51 -17.90
CA GLY A 387 5.21 10.82 -17.28
C GLY A 387 5.24 11.98 -18.27
N SER A 388 4.56 13.05 -17.89
CA SER A 388 4.81 14.39 -18.42
C SER A 388 6.28 14.74 -18.17
N LYS A 389 6.93 15.35 -19.17
CA LYS A 389 8.19 16.06 -18.96
C LYS A 389 7.90 17.56 -18.77
N ASN A 390 8.84 18.29 -18.21
CA ASN A 390 8.70 19.73 -17.95
C ASN A 390 8.90 20.50 -19.26
N GLU A 391 7.84 20.61 -20.06
CA GLU A 391 7.87 21.32 -21.35
C GLU A 391 8.21 22.81 -21.14
N ILE A 392 9.26 23.26 -21.83
CA ILE A 392 9.74 24.64 -21.82
C ILE A 392 8.67 25.53 -22.47
N SER A 393 8.36 26.68 -21.88
CA SER A 393 7.30 27.52 -22.45
C SER A 393 7.72 28.11 -23.79
N LYS A 394 6.90 27.81 -24.82
CA LYS A 394 6.98 28.30 -26.21
C LYS A 394 6.72 29.80 -26.37
N THR A 395 6.76 30.56 -25.27
CA THR A 395 6.54 32.01 -25.24
C THR A 395 7.70 32.71 -25.94
N GLY A 396 7.41 33.40 -27.05
CA GLY A 396 8.43 34.05 -27.88
C GLY A 396 9.08 33.13 -28.91
N TRP A 397 8.67 31.87 -29.01
CA TRP A 397 9.08 31.00 -30.12
C TRP A 397 8.41 31.43 -31.43
N THR A 398 9.09 31.28 -32.55
CA THR A 398 8.57 31.57 -33.90
C THR A 398 9.08 30.55 -34.91
N ILE A 399 8.42 30.44 -36.07
CA ILE A 399 8.92 29.62 -37.18
C ILE A 399 9.93 30.42 -38.01
N ALA A 400 11.19 30.00 -37.99
CA ALA A 400 12.27 30.63 -38.76
C ALA A 400 12.24 30.23 -40.25
N ALA A 401 11.87 28.99 -40.55
CA ALA A 401 11.77 28.47 -41.92
C ALA A 401 10.95 27.18 -41.98
N TYR A 402 10.40 26.85 -43.16
CA TYR A 402 9.73 25.58 -43.44
C TYR A 402 9.90 25.18 -44.91
N SER A 403 9.77 23.89 -45.24
CA SER A 403 9.85 23.40 -46.63
C SER A 403 8.61 23.77 -47.45
N SER A 404 7.43 23.59 -46.86
CA SER A 404 6.13 23.89 -47.45
C SER A 404 5.06 23.88 -46.35
N GLN A 405 3.91 24.48 -46.61
CA GLN A 405 2.75 24.39 -45.72
C GLN A 405 1.44 24.52 -46.50
N GLN A 406 0.38 23.88 -46.01
CA GLN A 406 -0.98 24.16 -46.47
C GLN A 406 -1.50 25.43 -45.79
N THR A 407 -2.21 26.30 -46.52
CA THR A 407 -2.70 27.60 -46.01
C THR A 407 -3.58 27.48 -44.76
N THR A 408 -4.32 26.38 -44.60
CA THR A 408 -5.19 26.08 -43.47
C THR A 408 -4.50 25.34 -42.32
N ALA A 409 -3.23 24.96 -42.48
CA ALA A 409 -2.43 24.22 -41.50
C ALA A 409 -0.95 24.69 -41.56
N PRO A 410 -0.69 25.97 -41.23
CA PRO A 410 0.65 26.55 -41.30
C PRO A 410 1.61 25.94 -40.29
N ALA A 411 2.91 26.08 -40.55
CA ALA A 411 3.99 25.58 -39.69
C ALA A 411 3.92 26.12 -38.25
N ALA A 412 3.33 27.31 -38.04
CA ALA A 412 3.20 27.93 -36.72
C ALA A 412 2.28 27.15 -35.76
N ASN A 413 1.39 26.30 -36.29
CA ASN A 413 0.49 25.51 -35.46
C ASN A 413 1.23 24.52 -34.55
N VAL A 414 2.44 24.07 -34.92
CA VAL A 414 3.18 23.05 -34.12
C VAL A 414 3.80 23.59 -32.83
N ILE A 415 3.58 24.86 -32.51
CA ILE A 415 4.04 25.53 -31.28
C ILE A 415 2.92 26.34 -30.61
N ASP A 416 1.66 26.15 -31.02
CA ASP A 416 0.51 26.95 -30.58
C ASP A 416 -0.14 26.44 -29.27
N LYS A 417 0.27 25.23 -28.81
CA LYS A 417 -0.23 24.52 -27.63
C LYS A 417 -1.67 24.01 -27.72
N ASN A 418 -2.30 24.06 -28.88
CA ASN A 418 -3.62 23.51 -29.15
C ASN A 418 -3.49 22.16 -29.87
N LEU A 419 -3.66 21.06 -29.14
CA LEU A 419 -3.53 19.69 -29.68
C LEU A 419 -4.63 19.30 -30.70
N SER A 420 -5.53 20.22 -31.04
CA SER A 420 -6.53 20.07 -32.11
C SER A 420 -6.13 20.75 -33.43
N THR A 421 -5.04 21.55 -33.43
CA THR A 421 -4.41 22.11 -34.63
C THR A 421 -3.14 21.32 -34.99
N GLY A 422 -2.49 21.74 -36.06
CA GLY A 422 -1.25 21.13 -36.55
C GLY A 422 -0.80 21.72 -37.88
N TRP A 423 0.43 21.41 -38.27
CA TRP A 423 0.97 21.71 -39.59
C TRP A 423 0.65 20.57 -40.57
N HIS A 424 0.43 20.94 -41.83
CA HIS A 424 0.41 20.01 -42.95
C HIS A 424 1.36 20.54 -44.03
N SER A 425 2.20 19.67 -44.60
CA SER A 425 2.92 20.01 -45.83
C SER A 425 1.93 20.41 -46.94
N GLN A 426 2.36 21.26 -47.86
CA GLN A 426 1.48 21.72 -48.94
C GLN A 426 0.95 20.54 -49.76
N TRP A 427 -0.34 20.56 -50.12
CA TRP A 427 -0.96 19.49 -50.92
C TRP A 427 -1.95 19.97 -52.00
N SER A 428 -2.57 21.14 -51.86
CA SER A 428 -3.74 21.52 -52.69
C SER A 428 -3.45 22.27 -54.00
N VAL A 429 -2.17 22.44 -54.37
CA VAL A 429 -1.74 23.09 -55.64
C VAL A 429 -0.69 22.19 -56.29
N ALA A 430 -0.71 22.05 -57.61
CA ALA A 430 0.22 21.19 -58.33
C ALA A 430 1.54 21.91 -58.69
N PRO A 431 2.71 21.23 -58.61
CA PRO A 431 2.91 19.93 -57.99
C PRO A 431 2.79 20.02 -56.46
N ALA A 432 2.25 18.97 -55.83
CA ALA A 432 2.24 18.88 -54.38
C ALA A 432 3.66 18.72 -53.84
N ALA A 433 3.94 19.26 -52.65
CA ALA A 433 5.24 19.13 -52.02
C ALA A 433 5.52 17.67 -51.59
N SER A 434 6.77 17.25 -51.71
CA SER A 434 7.26 15.90 -51.37
C SER A 434 8.41 15.94 -50.35
N TYR A 435 8.75 14.77 -49.80
CA TYR A 435 9.87 14.60 -48.87
C TYR A 435 11.24 14.86 -49.52
N PRO A 436 12.24 15.34 -48.77
CA PRO A 436 12.20 15.63 -47.33
C PRO A 436 11.49 16.97 -47.02
N HIS A 437 10.73 16.98 -45.93
CA HIS A 437 10.07 18.17 -45.42
C HIS A 437 10.77 18.68 -44.16
N PHE A 438 10.65 19.98 -43.85
CA PHE A 438 11.18 20.51 -42.58
C PHE A 438 10.36 21.65 -41.99
N ILE A 439 10.49 21.79 -40.67
CA ILE A 439 10.21 23.02 -39.91
C ILE A 439 11.48 23.40 -39.14
N THR A 440 11.78 24.70 -39.08
CA THR A 440 12.81 25.30 -38.23
C THR A 440 12.16 26.29 -37.28
N VAL A 441 12.41 26.15 -35.98
CA VAL A 441 11.87 27.02 -34.92
C VAL A 441 13.01 27.86 -34.35
N ASP A 442 12.77 29.16 -34.18
CA ASP A 442 13.57 30.07 -33.36
C ASP A 442 12.94 30.15 -31.96
N LEU A 443 13.71 29.87 -30.92
CA LEU A 443 13.29 29.94 -29.52
C LEU A 443 13.27 31.38 -28.96
N GLY A 444 13.66 32.37 -29.77
CA GLY A 444 13.82 33.79 -29.44
C GLY A 444 15.14 34.10 -28.71
N GLN A 445 15.63 33.15 -27.92
CA GLN A 445 16.87 33.21 -27.14
C GLN A 445 17.47 31.80 -27.02
N GLN A 446 18.72 31.67 -26.56
CA GLN A 446 19.27 30.35 -26.25
C GLN A 446 18.55 29.75 -25.04
N GLN A 447 18.15 28.48 -25.14
CA GLN A 447 17.55 27.70 -24.07
C GLN A 447 18.30 26.37 -23.92
N THR A 448 18.42 25.87 -22.68
CA THR A 448 18.92 24.52 -22.41
C THR A 448 17.74 23.56 -22.34
N ALA A 449 17.82 22.44 -23.07
CA ALA A 449 16.81 21.38 -23.07
C ALA A 449 17.47 20.00 -22.97
N ASP A 450 16.72 19.03 -22.44
CA ASP A 450 17.16 17.64 -22.25
C ASP A 450 16.49 16.67 -23.23
N GLY A 451 15.54 17.17 -24.04
CA GLY A 451 14.88 16.41 -25.10
C GLY A 451 13.76 17.17 -25.81
N PHE A 452 13.18 16.54 -26.83
CA PHE A 452 12.00 17.02 -27.57
C PHE A 452 10.70 16.38 -27.05
N THR A 453 9.63 17.17 -27.04
CA THR A 453 8.24 16.66 -27.02
C THR A 453 7.71 16.66 -28.47
N ILE A 454 7.03 15.59 -28.90
CA ILE A 454 6.37 15.55 -30.21
C ILE A 454 5.01 14.83 -30.11
N LEU A 455 3.95 15.48 -30.58
CA LEU A 455 2.66 14.86 -30.89
C LEU A 455 2.52 14.70 -32.41
N ASN A 456 2.40 13.45 -32.85
CA ASN A 456 2.22 13.10 -34.25
C ASN A 456 0.73 13.26 -34.64
N ALA A 457 0.44 13.48 -35.92
CA ALA A 457 -0.94 13.60 -36.40
C ALA A 457 -1.57 12.23 -36.73
N ASP A 458 -2.90 12.14 -36.71
CA ASP A 458 -3.62 10.90 -37.05
C ASP A 458 -3.51 10.48 -38.53
N ARG A 459 -3.24 11.44 -39.43
CA ARG A 459 -3.11 11.24 -40.88
C ARG A 459 -1.81 11.89 -41.36
N ARG A 460 -1.20 11.34 -42.43
CA ARG A 460 0.13 11.75 -42.94
C ARG A 460 1.19 11.81 -41.83
N ALA A 461 1.04 10.91 -40.85
CA ALA A 461 1.83 10.84 -39.64
C ALA A 461 3.30 10.62 -39.99
N ILE A 462 4.18 11.50 -39.53
CA ILE A 462 5.60 11.45 -39.86
C ILE A 462 6.24 10.25 -39.15
N LYS A 463 7.14 9.55 -39.85
CA LYS A 463 7.82 8.34 -39.36
C LYS A 463 9.28 8.63 -39.08
N ASP A 464 10.12 8.69 -40.11
CA ASP A 464 11.57 8.84 -39.95
C ASP A 464 11.94 10.34 -39.97
N VAL A 465 12.66 10.83 -38.96
CA VAL A 465 13.11 12.23 -38.85
C VAL A 465 14.60 12.31 -38.52
N ASP A 466 15.26 13.37 -38.97
CA ASP A 466 16.49 13.86 -38.36
C ASP A 466 16.19 15.16 -37.61
N ILE A 467 16.74 15.30 -36.40
CA ILE A 467 16.67 16.54 -35.63
C ILE A 467 18.04 17.21 -35.64
N LEU A 468 18.05 18.51 -35.90
CA LEU A 468 19.23 19.36 -35.90
C LEU A 468 19.03 20.58 -35.00
N TYR A 469 20.12 21.14 -34.48
CA TYR A 469 20.10 22.33 -33.61
C TYR A 469 21.14 23.36 -34.05
N SER A 470 20.95 24.62 -33.67
CA SER A 470 21.84 25.72 -34.00
C SER A 470 21.79 26.85 -32.96
N VAL A 471 22.90 27.57 -32.82
CA VAL A 471 22.99 28.80 -32.00
C VAL A 471 22.75 30.09 -32.80
N ASP A 472 22.88 30.03 -34.14
CA ASP A 472 22.87 31.18 -35.05
C ASP A 472 21.77 31.15 -36.13
N GLY A 473 21.10 30.01 -36.31
CA GLY A 473 20.02 29.83 -37.29
C GLY A 473 20.52 29.53 -38.71
N VAL A 474 21.84 29.39 -38.90
CA VAL A 474 22.50 29.15 -40.19
C VAL A 474 23.25 27.82 -40.16
N ASN A 475 24.12 27.63 -39.17
CA ASN A 475 24.95 26.45 -38.99
C ASN A 475 24.21 25.43 -38.11
N PHE A 476 23.68 24.38 -38.72
CA PHE A 476 22.94 23.32 -38.04
C PHE A 476 23.80 22.08 -37.78
N LEU A 477 23.88 21.67 -36.52
CA LEU A 477 24.51 20.42 -36.10
C LEU A 477 23.45 19.31 -35.94
N PRO A 478 23.74 18.06 -36.34
CA PRO A 478 22.84 16.94 -36.11
C PRO A 478 22.75 16.60 -34.61
N GLN A 479 21.55 16.31 -34.12
CA GLN A 479 21.29 15.82 -32.76
C GLN A 479 21.10 14.30 -32.75
N ALA A 480 20.13 13.81 -33.52
CA ALA A 480 19.81 12.39 -33.66
C ALA A 480 18.87 12.14 -34.85
N THR A 481 18.81 10.88 -35.28
CA THR A 481 17.73 10.34 -36.11
C THR A 481 16.72 9.63 -35.20
N TYR A 482 15.42 9.88 -35.36
CA TYR A 482 14.37 9.15 -34.67
C TYR A 482 13.39 8.52 -35.66
N VAL A 483 12.84 7.36 -35.27
CA VAL A 483 11.56 6.89 -35.78
C VAL A 483 10.52 7.35 -34.75
N ILE A 484 9.51 8.11 -35.17
CA ILE A 484 8.44 8.60 -34.29
C ILE A 484 7.26 7.64 -34.38
N PRO A 485 6.92 6.86 -33.33
CA PRO A 485 5.70 6.06 -33.31
C PRO A 485 4.42 6.86 -33.63
N LYS A 486 3.46 6.19 -34.27
CA LYS A 486 2.12 6.74 -34.49
C LYS A 486 1.23 6.49 -33.27
N LEU A 487 1.34 7.36 -32.27
CA LEU A 487 0.58 7.31 -31.01
C LEU A 487 -0.17 8.63 -30.81
N GLY A 488 -1.44 8.53 -30.38
CA GLY A 488 -2.33 9.67 -30.13
C GLY A 488 -2.06 10.43 -28.82
N TYR A 489 -0.79 10.51 -28.40
CA TYR A 489 -0.34 11.25 -27.24
C TYR A 489 1.11 11.71 -27.41
N THR A 490 1.51 12.76 -26.68
CA THR A 490 2.84 13.37 -26.80
C THR A 490 3.94 12.40 -26.36
N GLN A 491 4.96 12.28 -27.20
CA GLN A 491 6.12 11.40 -27.00
C GLN A 491 7.36 12.22 -26.67
N ASN A 492 8.24 11.65 -25.86
CA ASN A 492 9.43 12.33 -25.32
C ASN A 492 10.71 11.68 -25.88
N PHE A 493 11.58 12.47 -26.49
CA PHE A 493 12.83 12.01 -27.11
C PHE A 493 14.02 12.68 -26.41
N ALA A 494 14.73 11.92 -25.58
CA ALA A 494 15.83 12.42 -24.76
C ALA A 494 17.15 12.61 -25.54
N PHE A 495 17.93 13.59 -25.12
CA PHE A 495 19.32 13.76 -25.55
C PHE A 495 20.27 12.88 -24.72
N ALA A 496 21.47 12.62 -25.26
CA ALA A 496 22.53 11.95 -24.51
C ALA A 496 23.13 12.84 -23.39
N ALA A 497 22.97 14.16 -23.50
CA ALA A 497 23.31 15.16 -22.50
C ALA A 497 22.50 16.44 -22.76
N PRO A 498 22.29 17.33 -21.77
CA PRO A 498 21.60 18.62 -21.98
C PRO A 498 22.25 19.45 -23.09
N LEU A 499 21.45 19.99 -24.00
CA LEU A 499 21.92 20.82 -25.12
C LEU A 499 21.40 22.25 -24.97
N THR A 500 22.27 23.23 -25.24
CA THR A 500 21.91 24.66 -25.25
C THR A 500 21.98 25.21 -26.67
N PHE A 501 20.87 25.74 -27.17
CA PHE A 501 20.72 26.23 -28.54
C PHE A 501 19.62 27.28 -28.65
N ARG A 502 19.56 28.03 -29.76
CA ARG A 502 18.47 28.99 -30.06
C ARG A 502 17.52 28.50 -31.14
N TYR A 503 17.95 27.58 -32.00
CA TYR A 503 17.16 27.06 -33.10
C TYR A 503 17.16 25.54 -33.10
N PHE A 504 16.03 24.95 -33.45
CA PHE A 504 15.98 23.54 -33.85
C PHE A 504 15.29 23.38 -35.20
N LYS A 505 15.65 22.30 -35.90
CA LYS A 505 15.10 21.93 -37.21
C LYS A 505 14.70 20.47 -37.17
N VAL A 506 13.44 20.20 -37.45
CA VAL A 506 12.89 18.85 -37.63
C VAL A 506 12.85 18.58 -39.11
N LEU A 507 13.72 17.68 -39.59
CA LEU A 507 13.80 17.24 -40.99
C LEU A 507 13.07 15.90 -41.11
N ALA A 508 11.81 15.94 -41.53
CA ALA A 508 11.02 14.76 -41.80
C ALA A 508 11.44 14.11 -43.13
N LYS A 509 11.60 12.78 -43.13
CA LYS A 509 12.10 11.98 -44.27
C LYS A 509 11.08 11.01 -44.82
N SER A 510 10.10 10.59 -44.03
CA SER A 510 9.05 9.65 -44.44
C SER A 510 7.78 9.80 -43.60
N SER A 511 6.70 9.19 -44.08
CA SER A 511 5.42 9.04 -43.40
C SER A 511 5.13 7.56 -43.08
N TRP A 512 4.22 7.31 -42.13
CA TRP A 512 3.73 5.97 -41.82
C TRP A 512 2.76 5.38 -42.86
N ASP A 513 2.14 6.23 -43.69
CA ASP A 513 1.28 5.81 -44.80
C ASP A 513 2.02 5.71 -46.15
N GLY A 514 3.34 5.92 -46.17
CA GLY A 514 4.19 5.76 -47.36
C GLY A 514 3.99 6.84 -48.42
N GLU A 515 3.18 7.85 -48.12
CA GLU A 515 2.80 8.92 -49.03
C GLU A 515 3.67 10.16 -48.89
N GLN A 516 3.71 11.01 -49.92
CA GLN A 516 4.64 12.14 -50.02
C GLN A 516 4.39 13.29 -49.03
N PHE A 517 3.38 13.20 -48.16
CA PHE A 517 2.91 14.29 -47.30
C PHE A 517 3.36 14.13 -45.84
N ALA A 518 3.45 15.25 -45.12
CA ALA A 518 3.79 15.32 -43.70
C ALA A 518 2.73 16.08 -42.89
N GLN A 519 2.46 15.62 -41.68
CA GLN A 519 1.74 16.38 -40.64
C GLN A 519 2.40 16.19 -39.27
N PHE A 520 2.41 17.27 -38.47
CA PHE A 520 2.65 17.25 -37.02
C PHE A 520 1.49 17.99 -36.35
N ALA A 521 1.07 17.52 -35.17
CA ALA A 521 0.15 18.28 -34.33
C ALA A 521 0.94 19.34 -33.55
N GLU A 522 1.86 18.92 -32.68
CA GLU A 522 2.60 19.80 -31.76
C GLU A 522 4.04 19.32 -31.56
N ILE A 523 5.00 20.24 -31.44
CA ILE A 523 6.42 20.00 -31.17
C ILE A 523 6.87 20.92 -30.04
N GLY A 524 7.74 20.45 -29.16
CA GLY A 524 8.31 21.24 -28.08
C GLY A 524 9.63 20.69 -27.56
N LEU A 525 10.07 21.26 -26.44
CA LEU A 525 11.30 20.91 -25.74
C LEU A 525 10.97 20.71 -24.27
N TYR A 526 11.69 19.83 -23.57
CA TYR A 526 11.58 19.72 -22.12
C TYR A 526 12.94 19.88 -21.42
N LYS A 527 12.89 20.25 -20.15
CA LYS A 527 14.02 20.26 -19.23
C LYS A 527 13.58 19.77 -17.85
N ASN A 528 14.21 18.74 -17.31
CA ASN A 528 13.71 18.01 -16.12
C ASN A 528 14.28 18.52 -14.78
#